data_AF-A0A662VWJ9-F1
#
_entry.id   AF-A0A662VWJ9-F1
#
_cell.length_a   1.000
_cell.length_b   1.000
_cell.length_c   1.000
_cell.angle_alpha   90.00
_cell.angle_beta   90.00
_cell.angle_gamma   90.00
#
_symmetry.space_group_name_H-M   'P 1'
#
loop_
_entity.id
_entity.type
_entity.pdbx_description
1 polymer ?
#
loop_
_entity_poly.entity_id
_entity_poly.type
_entity_poly.pdbx_seq_one_letter_code
_entity_poly.pdbx_strand_id
1 'polypeptide(L)'
;MVIDSSVWFDLFNTDSYRRNLTKEFFEIVESKNIPILEPRVFEIEFIALLSRKYRKEEAINIFNTIKDKILNYVRLDYDGL
;
A
#
# COMPACT_ATOMS: atom_id res chain seq x y z
N MET A 1 8.86 -0.01 -8.45
CA MET A 1 9.39 -0.74 -7.29
C MET A 1 8.31 -1.66 -6.73
N VAL A 2 8.69 -2.73 -6.05
CA VAL A 2 7.77 -3.64 -5.34
C VAL A 2 7.86 -3.33 -3.85
N ILE A 3 6.74 -3.26 -3.13
CA ILE A 3 6.69 -2.96 -1.70
C ILE A 3 5.96 -4.08 -0.97
N ASP A 4 6.64 -4.69 -0.01
CA ASP A 4 6.08 -5.77 0.78
C ASP A 4 4.77 -5.37 1.51
N SER A 5 3.84 -6.32 1.64
CA SER A 5 2.54 -6.13 2.28
C SER A 5 2.64 -5.62 3.73
N SER A 6 3.72 -5.94 4.44
CA SER A 6 3.98 -5.45 5.79
C SER A 6 4.25 -3.93 5.85
N VAL A 7 4.86 -3.34 4.83
CA VAL A 7 5.13 -1.89 4.76
C VAL A 7 3.82 -1.14 4.55
N TRP A 8 2.95 -1.63 3.66
CA TRP A 8 1.61 -1.08 3.50
C TRP A 8 0.79 -1.16 4.78
N PHE A 9 0.92 -2.25 5.52
CA PHE A 9 0.25 -2.44 6.79
C PHE A 9 0.73 -1.46 7.87
N ASP A 10 1.98 -1.01 7.80
CA ASP A 10 2.54 -0.09 8.79
C ASP A 10 1.92 1.31 8.76
N LEU A 11 1.28 1.71 7.66
CA LEU A 11 0.46 2.93 7.61
C LEU A 11 -0.67 2.93 8.66
N PHE A 12 -1.13 1.74 9.04
CA PHE A 12 -2.22 1.53 10.00
C PHE A 12 -1.70 0.97 11.34
N ASN A 13 -0.38 0.94 11.55
CA ASN A 13 0.19 0.47 12.81
C ASN A 13 -0.15 1.41 13.97
N THR A 14 -0.31 0.86 15.17
CA THR A 14 -0.48 1.64 16.41
C THR A 14 0.84 2.25 16.85
N ASP A 15 1.96 1.57 16.56
CA ASP A 15 3.32 2.09 16.75
C ASP A 15 3.53 3.33 15.88
N SER A 16 3.73 4.49 16.53
CA SER A 16 3.90 5.77 15.87
C SER A 16 5.22 5.89 15.10
N TYR A 17 6.29 5.22 15.55
CA TYR A 17 7.58 5.28 14.89
C TYR A 17 7.53 4.56 13.54
N ARG A 18 7.02 3.31 13.53
CA ARG A 18 6.83 2.55 12.28
C ARG A 18 5.91 3.28 11.30
N ARG A 19 4.82 3.84 11.82
CA ARG A 19 3.86 4.60 11.01
C ARG A 19 4.49 5.85 10.39
N ASN A 20 5.28 6.60 11.15
CA ASN A 20 5.94 7.81 10.64
C ASN A 20 6.99 7.49 9.58
N LEU A 21 7.85 6.49 9.81
CA LEU A 21 8.82 6.05 8.82
C LEU A 21 8.16 5.62 7.51
N THR A 22 7.05 4.89 7.61
CA THR A 22 6.31 4.43 6.44
C THR A 22 5.70 5.60 5.67
N LYS A 23 5.17 6.62 6.37
CA LYS A 23 4.68 7.84 5.73
C LYS A 23 5.79 8.58 4.99
N GLU A 24 6.92 8.82 5.64
CA GLU A 24 8.09 9.47 5.02
C GLU A 24 8.56 8.70 3.78
N PHE A 25 8.58 7.37 3.85
CA PHE A 25 8.89 6.52 2.70
C PHE A 25 7.93 6.74 1.53
N PHE A 26 6.61 6.72 1.76
CA PHE A 26 5.64 6.94 0.69
C PHE A 26 5.67 8.38 0.14
N GLU A 27 5.94 9.39 0.97
CA GLU A 27 6.16 10.78 0.52
C GLU A 27 7.36 10.88 -0.43
N ILE A 28 8.45 10.15 -0.15
CA ILE A 28 9.61 10.08 -1.05
C ILE A 28 9.27 9.38 -2.36
N VAL A 29 8.52 8.28 -2.30
CA VAL A 29 8.08 7.53 -3.49
C VAL A 29 7.20 8.40 -4.39
N GLU A 30 6.22 9.09 -3.80
CA GLU A 30 5.33 10.02 -4.50
C GLU A 30 6.10 11.20 -5.10
N SER A 31 6.94 11.88 -4.30
CA SER A 31 7.68 13.07 -4.77
C SER A 31 8.69 12.77 -5.88
N LYS A 32 9.20 11.54 -5.96
CA LYS A 32 10.10 11.09 -7.03
C LYS A 32 9.37 10.43 -8.21
N ASN A 33 8.05 10.37 -8.17
CA ASN A 33 7.21 9.68 -9.15
C ASN A 33 7.69 8.25 -9.41
N ILE A 34 8.07 7.53 -8.35
CA ILE A 34 8.55 6.15 -8.48
C ILE A 34 7.30 5.25 -8.61
N PRO A 35 7.14 4.52 -9.73
CA PRO A 35 5.99 3.67 -9.91
C PRO A 35 6.05 2.49 -8.93
N ILE A 36 4.90 2.09 -8.40
CA ILE A 36 4.76 0.90 -7.55
C ILE A 36 4.05 -0.18 -8.35
N LEU A 37 4.67 -1.35 -8.42
CA LEU A 37 4.19 -2.52 -9.13
C LEU A 37 4.02 -3.66 -8.14
N GLU A 38 2.77 -4.05 -7.86
CA GLU A 38 2.49 -5.15 -6.94
C GLU A 38 2.05 -6.42 -7.68
N PRO A 39 2.66 -7.59 -7.40
CA PRO A 39 2.21 -8.85 -7.95
C PRO A 39 0.87 -9.27 -7.34
N ARG A 40 0.10 -10.13 -8.01
CA ARG A 40 -1.22 -10.57 -7.50
C ARG A 40 -1.17 -11.25 -6.11
N VAL A 41 -0.02 -11.81 -5.72
CA VAL A 41 0.20 -12.37 -4.38
C VAL A 41 0.12 -11.31 -3.27
N PHE A 42 0.49 -10.07 -3.56
CA PHE A 42 0.35 -8.93 -2.64
C PHE A 42 -1.10 -8.80 -2.16
N GLU A 43 -2.08 -8.91 -3.06
CA GLU A 43 -3.49 -8.76 -2.68
C GLU A 43 -3.92 -9.79 -1.64
N ILE A 44 -3.43 -11.03 -1.79
CA ILE A 44 -3.74 -12.16 -0.90
C ILE A 44 -3.08 -11.96 0.46
N GLU A 45 -1.80 -11.58 0.49
CA GLU A 45 -1.07 -11.35 1.73
C GLU A 45 -1.64 -10.16 2.49
N PHE A 46 -1.92 -9.06 1.79
CA PHE A 46 -2.38 -7.84 2.42
C PHE A 46 -3.78 -8.01 3.02
N ILE A 47 -4.73 -8.64 2.31
CA ILE A 47 -6.05 -8.92 2.90
C ILE A 47 -5.97 -9.92 4.06
N ALA A 48 -5.04 -10.88 4.01
CA ALA A 48 -4.79 -11.80 5.12
C ALA A 48 -4.24 -11.07 6.36
N LEU A 49 -3.34 -10.09 6.18
CA LEU A 49 -2.85 -9.25 7.28
C LEU A 49 -3.97 -8.39 7.88
N LEU A 50 -4.77 -7.74 7.02
CA LEU A 50 -5.86 -6.89 7.47
C LEU A 50 -6.94 -7.67 8.21
N SER A 51 -7.35 -8.82 7.69
CA SER A 51 -8.40 -9.67 8.32
C SER A 51 -8.02 -10.20 9.70
N ARG A 52 -6.72 -10.26 10.05
CA ARG A 52 -6.25 -10.63 11.39
C ARG A 52 -6.39 -9.51 12.41
N LYS A 53 -6.45 -8.25 11.98
CA LYS A 53 -6.39 -7.07 12.86
C LYS A 53 -7.65 -6.21 12.84
N TYR A 54 -8.42 -6.26 11.75
CA TYR A 54 -9.60 -5.41 11.52
C TYR A 54 -10.85 -6.24 11.29
N ARG A 55 -12.02 -5.64 11.50
CA ARG A 55 -13.29 -6.26 11.10
C ARG A 55 -13.35 -6.38 9.59
N LYS A 56 -14.13 -7.34 9.08
CA LYS A 56 -14.25 -7.63 7.63
C LYS A 56 -14.47 -6.36 6.79
N GLU A 57 -15.41 -5.51 7.19
CA GLU A 57 -15.76 -4.29 6.46
C GLU A 57 -14.62 -3.28 6.44
N GLU A 58 -13.96 -3.06 7.59
CA GLU A 58 -12.79 -2.18 7.71
C GLU A 58 -11.62 -2.70 6.87
N ALA A 59 -11.35 -4.01 6.92
CA ALA A 59 -10.30 -4.64 6.13
C ALA A 59 -10.54 -4.46 4.62
N ILE A 60 -11.78 -4.62 4.15
CA ILE A 60 -12.15 -4.39 2.75
C ILE A 60 -11.95 -2.92 2.35
N ASN A 61 -12.38 -1.98 3.20
CA ASN A 61 -12.23 -0.54 2.91
C ASN A 61 -10.76 -0.12 2.83
N ILE A 62 -9.92 -0.61 3.75
CA ILE A 62 -8.48 -0.36 3.73
C ILE A 62 -7.85 -0.96 2.46
N PHE A 63 -8.19 -2.21 2.15
CA PHE A 63 -7.67 -2.91 0.97
C PHE A 63 -7.98 -2.14 -0.33
N ASN A 64 -9.23 -1.73 -0.53
CA ASN A 64 -9.63 -0.99 -1.72
C ASN A 64 -8.88 0.35 -1.84
N THR A 65 -8.71 1.07 -0.73
CA THR A 65 -7.96 2.33 -0.69
C THR A 65 -6.52 2.16 -1.18
N ILE A 66 -5.84 1.10 -0.73
CA ILE A 66 -4.46 0.81 -1.15
C ILE A 66 -4.40 0.33 -2.61
N LYS A 67 -5.35 -0.52 -3.01
CA LYS A 67 -5.44 -1.03 -4.39
C LYS A 67 -5.61 0.10 -5.40
N ASP A 68 -6.46 1.09 -5.11
CA ASP A 68 -6.66 2.27 -5.96
C ASP A 68 -5.39 3.12 -6.07
N LYS A 69 -4.62 3.27 -4.98
CA LYS A 69 -3.32 3.94 -5.01
C LYS A 69 -2.33 3.22 -5.92
N ILE A 70 -2.20 1.90 -5.79
CA ILE A 70 -1.31 1.10 -6.66
C ILE A 70 -1.70 1.27 -8.13
N LEU A 71 -3.00 1.19 -8.45
CA LEU A 71 -3.52 1.42 -9.81
C LEU A 71 -3.16 2.81 -10.35
N ASN A 72 -3.18 3.85 -9.50
CA ASN A 72 -2.78 5.19 -9.90
C ASN A 72 -1.28 5.30 -10.19
N TYR A 73 -0.41 4.65 -9.41
CA TYR A 73 1.02 4.59 -9.72
C TYR A 73 1.30 3.85 -11.03
N VAL A 74 0.52 2.82 -11.35
CA VAL A 74 0.63 2.09 -12.63
C VAL A 74 0.13 2.93 -13.81
N ARG A 75 -0.95 3.70 -13.65
CA ARG A 75 -1.48 4.55 -14.74
C ARG A 75 -0.55 5.69 -15.13
N LEU A 76 0.17 6.30 -14.18
CA LEU A 76 1.16 7.33 -14.46
C LEU A 76 2.30 6.85 -15.36
N ASP A 77 2.60 5.54 -15.39
CA ASP A 77 3.57 4.94 -16.30
C ASP A 77 2.98 4.61 -17.69
N TYR A 78 1.66 4.41 -17.80
CA TYR A 78 1.00 4.01 -19.06
C TYR A 78 0.54 5.17 -19.93
N ASP A 79 0.47 6.40 -19.40
CA ASP A 79 0.14 7.60 -20.19
C ASP A 79 1.33 8.11 -21.05
N GLY A 80 2.38 7.29 -21.22
CA GLY A 80 3.64 7.64 -21.89
C GLY A 80 4.18 6.63 -22.90
N LEU A 81 3.34 5.74 -23.46
CA LEU A 81 3.69 4.88 -24.61
C LEU A 81 2.77 5.12 -25.81
#